data_AF-A0A953CH51-F1
#
_entry.id   AF-A0A953CH51-F1
#
_cell.length_a   1.000
_cell.length_b   1.000
_cell.length_c   1.000
_cell.angle_alpha   90.00
_cell.angle_beta   90.00
_cell.angle_gamma   90.00
#
_symmetry.space_group_name_H-M   'P 1'
#
loop_
_entity.id
_entity.type
_entity.pdbx_description
1 polymer ?
#
loop_
_entity_poly.entity_id
_entity_poly.type
_entity_poly.pdbx_seq_one_letter_code
_entity_poly.pdbx_strand_id
1 'polypeptide(L)'
;MPEAFLSQDEVDALLDGVQGSEAPGEGVRADPVQAYDLLRRDPLSRAPMPALDAAHERFARNLASALSAFIGRPPAVTAHPARVRPYAAFVDEVAAPAHFNLMQVTPLRGNALLVCDPPL
;
A
#
# COMPACT_ATOMS: atom_id res chain seq x y z
N MET A 1 5.29 25.79 -48.75
CA MET A 1 3.93 25.28 -49.01
C MET A 1 3.80 23.97 -48.25
N PRO A 2 2.98 23.87 -47.19
CA PRO A 2 2.88 22.64 -46.42
C PRO A 2 1.96 21.64 -47.14
N GLU A 3 2.47 20.43 -47.36
CA GLU A 3 1.76 19.31 -47.98
C GLU A 3 0.79 18.68 -46.98
N ALA A 4 -0.50 18.69 -47.29
CA ALA A 4 -1.53 18.00 -46.51
C ALA A 4 -1.45 16.49 -46.82
N PHE A 5 -0.67 15.75 -46.04
CA PHE A 5 -0.64 14.29 -46.06
C PHE A 5 -1.67 13.75 -45.06
N LEU A 6 -2.91 13.72 -45.49
CA LEU A 6 -3.88 12.76 -44.96
C LEU A 6 -4.12 11.74 -46.07
N SER A 7 -4.05 10.46 -45.72
CA SER A 7 -4.46 9.41 -46.64
C SER A 7 -5.96 9.51 -46.92
N GLN A 8 -6.40 9.06 -48.09
CA GLN A 8 -7.81 9.16 -48.48
C GLN A 8 -8.72 8.46 -47.45
N ASP A 9 -8.24 7.38 -46.83
CA ASP A 9 -8.91 6.65 -45.75
C ASP A 9 -9.10 7.50 -44.48
N GLU A 10 -8.15 8.39 -44.15
CA GLU A 10 -8.25 9.31 -43.00
C GLU A 10 -9.22 10.47 -43.29
N VAL A 11 -9.28 10.93 -44.54
CA VAL A 11 -10.24 11.96 -44.96
C VAL A 11 -11.67 11.43 -44.91
N ASP A 12 -11.88 10.20 -45.39
CA ASP A 12 -13.19 9.56 -45.38
C ASP A 12 -13.65 9.26 -43.94
N ALA A 13 -12.75 8.82 -43.05
CA ALA A 13 -13.07 8.61 -41.63
C ALA A 13 -13.47 9.91 -40.90
N LEU A 14 -12.84 11.05 -41.24
CA LEU A 14 -13.20 12.35 -40.69
C LEU A 14 -14.55 12.87 -41.24
N LEU A 15 -14.84 12.59 -42.52
CA LEU A 15 -16.11 12.94 -43.15
C LEU A 15 -17.28 12.13 -42.56
N ASP A 16 -17.07 10.86 -42.25
CA ASP A 16 -18.08 9.99 -41.62
C ASP A 16 -18.40 10.42 -40.18
N GLY A 17 -17.38 10.88 -39.43
CA GLY A 17 -17.54 11.45 -38.09
C GLY A 17 -18.27 12.80 -38.06
N VAL A 18 -18.25 13.57 -39.16
CA VAL A 18 -18.95 14.86 -39.27
C VAL A 18 -20.41 14.70 -39.75
N GLN A 19 -20.73 13.64 -40.48
CA GLN A 19 -22.09 13.38 -41.00
C GLN A 19 -23.02 12.65 -40.02
N GLY A 20 -22.57 12.41 -38.78
CA GLY A 20 -23.48 12.02 -37.69
C GLY A 20 -23.82 10.54 -37.61
N SER A 21 -22.95 9.66 -38.11
CA SER A 21 -22.95 8.28 -37.63
C SER A 21 -22.06 8.22 -36.39
N GLU A 22 -22.68 8.10 -35.22
CA GLU A 22 -21.97 7.68 -34.02
C GLU A 22 -21.19 6.42 -34.38
N ALA A 23 -19.86 6.51 -34.38
CA ALA A 23 -19.03 5.32 -34.40
C ALA A 23 -19.57 4.39 -33.31
N PRO A 24 -19.65 3.07 -33.52
CA PRO A 24 -19.92 2.14 -32.43
C PRO A 24 -18.69 2.20 -31.53
N GLY A 25 -18.62 3.21 -30.67
CA GLY A 25 -17.71 3.25 -29.55
C GLY A 25 -18.00 1.98 -28.81
N GLU A 26 -17.05 1.06 -28.82
CA GLU A 26 -17.06 -0.12 -27.98
C GLU A 26 -17.54 0.35 -26.62
N GLY A 27 -18.75 -0.08 -26.24
CA GLY A 27 -19.38 0.32 -25.01
C GLY A 27 -18.53 -0.21 -23.87
N VAL A 28 -17.51 0.57 -23.49
CA VAL A 28 -16.90 0.51 -22.19
C VAL A 28 -18.08 0.72 -21.27
N ARG A 29 -18.55 -0.37 -20.65
CA ARG A 29 -19.54 -0.30 -19.58
C ARG A 29 -19.04 0.78 -18.65
N ALA A 30 -19.69 1.94 -18.70
CA ALA A 30 -19.40 3.01 -17.79
C ALA A 30 -19.85 2.49 -16.44
N ASP A 31 -18.91 1.90 -15.70
CA ASP A 31 -19.09 1.70 -14.27
C ASP A 31 -19.60 3.03 -13.71
N PRO A 32 -20.61 3.00 -12.82
CA PRO A 32 -21.24 4.21 -12.32
C PRO A 32 -20.15 5.18 -11.86
N VAL A 33 -20.12 6.37 -12.47
CA VAL A 33 -19.12 7.41 -12.19
C VAL A 33 -19.21 7.75 -10.71
N GLN A 34 -18.33 7.17 -9.92
CA GLN A 34 -18.28 7.42 -8.49
C GLN A 34 -17.62 8.78 -8.29
N ALA A 35 -18.35 9.70 -7.68
CA ALA A 35 -17.81 11.01 -7.32
C ALA A 35 -16.57 10.80 -6.42
N TYR A 36 -15.39 11.09 -6.97
CA TYR A 36 -14.12 10.97 -6.26
C TYR A 36 -13.89 12.25 -5.47
N ASP A 37 -14.05 12.15 -4.15
CA ASP A 37 -13.80 13.25 -3.24
C ASP A 37 -12.28 13.38 -2.99
N LEU A 38 -11.66 14.37 -3.65
CA LEU A 38 -10.23 14.69 -3.50
C LEU A 38 -9.86 15.19 -2.09
N LEU A 39 -10.85 15.60 -1.29
CA LEU A 39 -10.66 16.06 0.09
C LEU A 39 -10.75 14.91 1.09
N ARG A 40 -11.41 13.80 0.72
CA ARG A 40 -11.17 12.51 1.36
C ARG A 40 -9.75 12.09 1.01
N ARG A 41 -8.80 12.45 1.87
CA ARG A 41 -7.58 11.67 2.06
C ARG A 41 -8.06 10.26 2.36
N ASP A 42 -8.17 9.40 1.35
CA ASP A 42 -8.36 7.98 1.55
C ASP A 42 -7.08 7.53 2.24
N PRO A 43 -7.10 7.37 3.58
CA PRO A 43 -5.91 6.91 4.22
C PRO A 43 -5.80 5.48 3.73
N LEU A 44 -4.71 5.13 3.05
CA LEU A 44 -4.28 3.81 2.55
C LEU A 44 -4.29 2.69 3.62
N SER A 45 -5.22 2.74 4.57
CA SER A 45 -5.11 2.44 6.00
C SER A 45 -6.06 1.36 6.45
N ARG A 46 -6.83 0.80 5.52
CA ARG A 46 -7.77 -0.29 5.82
C ARG A 46 -7.68 -1.46 4.85
N ALA A 47 -6.84 -1.37 3.82
CA ALA A 47 -6.53 -2.53 3.02
C ALA A 47 -5.66 -3.49 3.86
N PRO A 48 -5.98 -4.80 3.92
CA PRO A 48 -5.09 -5.77 4.52
C PRO A 48 -3.73 -5.72 3.81
N MET A 49 -2.64 -6.02 4.53
CA MET A 49 -1.29 -6.04 3.99
C MET A 49 -0.70 -7.46 4.02
N PRO A 50 -1.16 -8.39 3.15
CA PRO A 50 -0.78 -9.81 3.23
C PRO A 50 0.72 -10.05 3.15
N ALA A 51 1.42 -9.23 2.35
CA ALA A 51 2.87 -9.33 2.21
C ALA A 51 3.59 -8.95 3.51
N LEU A 52 3.11 -7.93 4.23
CA LEU A 52 3.68 -7.51 5.50
C LEU A 52 3.36 -8.52 6.61
N ASP A 53 2.15 -9.08 6.61
CA ASP A 53 1.75 -10.13 7.55
C ASP A 53 2.62 -11.38 7.37
N ALA A 54 2.84 -11.83 6.13
CA ALA A 54 3.72 -12.96 5.83
C ALA A 54 5.18 -12.69 6.24
N ALA A 55 5.66 -11.46 6.05
CA ALA A 55 6.99 -11.07 6.50
C ALA A 55 7.11 -11.06 8.03
N HIS A 56 6.10 -10.54 8.74
CA HIS A 56 6.06 -10.49 10.20
C HIS A 56 6.02 -11.91 10.80
N GLU A 57 5.17 -12.78 10.26
CA GLU A 57 5.06 -14.18 10.68
C GLU A 57 6.41 -14.92 10.54
N ARG A 58 7.14 -14.65 9.45
CA ARG A 58 8.50 -15.18 9.26
C ARG A 58 9.52 -14.55 10.23
N PHE A 59 9.44 -13.25 10.48
CA PHE A 59 10.27 -12.56 11.47
C PHE A 59 10.08 -13.14 12.88
N ALA A 60 8.83 -13.36 13.31
CA ALA A 60 8.51 -13.92 14.62
C ALA A 60 9.15 -15.31 14.83
N ARG A 61 9.09 -16.20 13.83
CA ARG A 61 9.75 -17.53 13.90
C ARG A 61 11.27 -17.43 14.01
N ASN A 62 11.88 -16.51 13.26
CA ASN A 62 13.32 -16.29 13.32
C ASN A 62 13.74 -15.69 14.67
N LEU A 63 12.97 -14.73 15.18
CA LEU A 63 13.18 -14.11 16.49
C LEU A 63 13.08 -15.16 17.60
N ALA A 64 12.06 -16.02 17.57
CA ALA A 64 11.90 -17.11 18.54
C ALA A 64 13.11 -18.04 18.54
N SER A 65 13.58 -18.44 17.36
CA SER A 65 14.78 -19.30 17.22
C SER A 65 16.04 -18.61 17.75
N ALA A 66 16.24 -17.34 17.41
CA ALA A 66 17.39 -16.56 17.86
C ALA A 66 17.40 -16.34 19.38
N LEU A 67 16.25 -15.98 19.94
CA LEU A 67 16.07 -15.83 21.39
C LEU A 67 16.24 -17.16 22.12
N SER A 68 15.74 -18.26 21.56
CA SER A 68 15.95 -19.59 22.15
C SER A 68 17.42 -19.97 22.19
N ALA A 69 18.19 -19.63 21.15
CA ALA A 69 19.64 -19.85 21.14
C ALA A 69 20.38 -18.94 22.14
N PHE A 70 19.89 -17.72 22.34
CA PHE A 70 20.49 -16.75 23.25
C PHE A 70 20.19 -17.02 24.74
N ILE A 71 18.94 -17.35 25.07
CA ILE A 71 18.44 -17.52 26.44
C ILE A 71 18.49 -19.01 26.88
N GLY A 72 18.63 -19.94 25.93
CA GLY A 72 18.63 -21.39 26.19
C GLY A 72 17.25 -21.97 26.50
N ARG A 73 16.17 -21.18 26.36
CA ARG A 73 14.78 -21.61 26.57
C ARG A 73 13.91 -21.13 25.40
N PRO A 74 12.99 -21.95 24.87
CA PRO A 74 12.11 -21.53 23.78
C PRO A 74 11.10 -20.48 24.28
N PRO A 75 11.11 -19.24 23.74
CA PRO A 75 10.10 -18.24 24.06
C PRO A 75 8.81 -18.49 23.28
N ALA A 76 7.67 -18.09 23.85
CA ALA A 76 6.42 -18.01 23.12
C ALA A 76 6.37 -16.68 22.35
N VAL A 77 6.42 -16.74 21.03
CA VAL A 77 6.32 -15.56 20.15
C VAL A 77 5.12 -15.75 19.23
N THR A 78 4.28 -14.73 19.11
CA THR A 78 3.10 -14.74 18.24
C THR A 78 3.08 -13.46 17.43
N ALA A 79 2.92 -13.57 16.11
CA ALA A 79 2.77 -12.41 15.25
C ALA A 79 1.30 -11.95 15.21
N HIS A 80 1.09 -10.65 15.29
CA HIS A 80 -0.23 -10.04 15.09
C HIS A 80 -0.32 -9.41 13.69
N PRO A 81 -1.52 -9.39 13.07
CA PRO A 81 -1.73 -8.73 11.79
C PRO A 81 -1.31 -7.27 11.83
N ALA A 82 -0.69 -6.80 10.76
CA ALA A 82 -0.26 -5.42 10.63
C ALA A 82 -1.47 -4.48 10.58
N ARG A 83 -1.39 -3.38 11.35
CA ARG A 83 -2.43 -2.35 11.41
C ARG A 83 -1.82 -0.99 11.13
N VAL A 84 -2.53 -0.17 10.35
CA VAL A 84 -2.13 1.21 10.10
C VAL A 84 -2.78 2.10 11.15
N ARG A 85 -1.96 2.88 11.84
CA ARG A 85 -2.40 3.86 12.86
C ARG A 85 -1.54 5.13 12.78
N PRO A 86 -2.09 6.30 13.16
CA PRO A 86 -1.28 7.51 13.27
C PRO A 86 -0.15 7.34 14.30
N TYR A 87 1.02 7.90 14.00
CA TYR A 87 2.20 7.82 14.88
C TYR A 87 1.96 8.49 16.24
N ALA A 88 1.34 9.68 16.27
CA ALA A 88 1.02 10.38 17.51
C ALA A 88 0.16 9.51 18.44
N ALA A 89 -0.90 8.90 17.89
CA ALA A 89 -1.75 7.98 18.64
C ALA A 89 -0.98 6.75 19.16
N PHE A 90 0.05 6.28 18.45
CA PHE A 90 0.91 5.17 18.93
C PHE A 90 1.75 5.59 20.14
N VAL A 91 2.42 6.74 20.06
CA VAL A 91 3.28 7.23 21.14
C VAL A 91 2.47 7.51 22.42
N ASP A 92 1.25 8.02 22.29
CA ASP A 92 0.38 8.32 23.43
C ASP A 92 -0.13 7.06 24.17
N GLU A 93 -0.18 5.89 23.51
CA GLU A 93 -0.62 4.62 24.11
C GLU A 93 0.50 3.85 24.81
N VAL A 94 1.76 4.10 24.45
CA VAL A 94 2.90 3.37 25.02
C VAL A 94 3.14 3.85 26.44
N ALA A 95 2.96 2.95 27.42
CA ALA A 95 3.15 3.26 28.83
C ALA A 95 4.63 3.56 29.14
N ALA A 96 4.90 4.65 29.84
CA ALA A 96 6.25 4.93 30.34
C ALA A 96 6.58 4.03 31.56
N PRO A 97 7.80 3.49 31.69
CA PRO A 97 8.96 3.65 30.81
C PRO A 97 9.06 2.58 29.70
N ALA A 98 9.05 2.95 28.42
CA ALA A 98 9.24 2.00 27.31
C ALA A 98 10.60 2.18 26.62
N HIS A 99 11.15 1.07 26.12
CA HIS A 99 12.40 1.07 25.37
C HIS A 99 12.12 1.30 23.89
N PHE A 100 12.49 2.47 23.37
CA PHE A 100 12.36 2.83 21.96
C PHE A 100 13.67 2.59 21.21
N ASN A 101 13.63 1.75 20.19
CA ASN A 101 14.77 1.45 19.32
C ASN A 101 14.44 1.84 17.89
N LEU A 102 15.20 2.78 17.33
CA LEU A 102 15.07 3.18 15.94
C LEU A 102 16.00 2.32 15.08
N MET A 103 15.47 1.67 14.05
CA MET A 103 16.24 0.83 13.14
C MET A 103 15.89 1.12 11.68
N GLN A 104 16.83 0.87 10.78
CA GLN A 104 16.56 0.93 9.34
C GLN A 104 16.25 -0.48 8.83
N VAL A 105 15.22 -0.59 7.99
CA VAL A 105 14.79 -1.88 7.44
C VAL A 105 15.01 -1.85 5.93
N THR A 106 16.19 -2.25 5.47
CA THR A 106 16.46 -2.38 4.03
C THR A 106 15.64 -3.54 3.44
N PRO A 107 14.95 -3.39 2.29
CA PRO A 107 14.96 -2.28 1.32
C PRO A 107 13.86 -1.23 1.52
N LEU A 108 13.11 -1.28 2.62
CA LEU A 108 12.05 -0.32 2.91
C LEU A 108 12.65 1.06 3.18
N ARG A 109 12.02 2.08 2.60
CA ARG A 109 12.46 3.47 2.80
C ARG A 109 11.98 3.96 4.16
N GLY A 110 12.87 4.62 4.88
CA GLY A 110 12.58 5.25 6.18
C GLY A 110 13.12 4.46 7.36
N ASN A 111 12.62 4.82 8.54
CA ASN A 111 13.01 4.22 9.81
C ASN A 111 11.85 3.38 10.37
N ALA A 112 12.17 2.24 10.94
CA ALA A 112 11.28 1.45 11.77
C ALA A 112 11.54 1.75 13.25
N LEU A 113 10.47 1.67 14.04
CA LEU A 113 10.51 1.83 15.48
C LEU A 113 10.16 0.50 16.12
N LEU A 114 11.07 -0.05 16.92
CA LEU A 114 10.86 -1.21 17.76
C LEU A 114 10.66 -0.75 19.20
N VAL A 115 9.52 -1.12 19.78
CA VAL A 115 9.18 -0.78 21.17
C VAL A 115 9.15 -2.05 21.99
N CYS A 116 9.84 -2.05 23.12
CA CYS A 116 9.74 -3.11 24.12
C CYS A 116 9.08 -2.52 25.37
N ASP A 117 7.96 -3.11 25.76
CA ASP A 117 7.25 -2.72 26.97
C ASP A 117 8.03 -3.16 28.22
N PRO A 118 7.99 -2.39 29.32
CA PRO A 118 8.77 -2.66 30.52
C PRO A 118 8.46 -3.99 31.24
N PRO A 119 7.20 -4.49 31.33
CA PRO A 119 6.94 -5.80 31.90
C PRO A 119 7.10 -6.88 30.82
N LEU A 120 8.33 -7.32 30.58
CA LEU A 120 8.65 -8.56 29.85
C LEU A 120 9.41 -9.52 30.77
#